data_AF-A0A9N9N2U3-F1
#
_entry.id   AF-A0A9N9N2U3-F1
#
_cell.length_a   1.000
_cell.length_b   1.000
_cell.length_c   1.000
_cell.angle_alpha   90.00
_cell.angle_beta   90.00
_cell.angle_gamma   90.00
#
_symmetry.space_group_name_H-M   'P 1'
#
loop_
_entity.id
_entity.type
_entity.pdbx_description
1 polymer ?
#
loop_
_entity_poly.entity_id
_entity_poly.type
_entity_poly.pdbx_seq_one_letter_code
_entity_poly.pdbx_strand_id
1 'polypeptide(L)' 'MPRVCVNHPDNFCYICGQLTIKSQRRNLTPLVKNCYFNYFGFPVRNLDKTWTPSVCCAQCVSLLTSWAKGSRHMPFAVPM' A
#
# COMPACT_ATOMS: atom_id res chain seq x y z
N MET A 1 -17.84 19.69 15.12
CA MET A 1 -17.12 19.75 13.83
C MET A 1 -16.49 18.38 13.56
N PRO A 2 -16.70 17.75 12.39
CA PRO A 2 -16.02 16.51 12.06
C PRO A 2 -14.50 16.74 12.01
N ARG A 3 -13.69 15.84 12.56
CA ARG A 3 -12.24 15.87 12.37
C ARG A 3 -11.95 15.42 10.95
N VAL A 4 -11.50 16.34 10.09
CA VAL A 4 -11.14 16.05 8.70
C VAL A 4 -9.62 16.11 8.58
N CYS A 5 -9.03 15.10 7.95
CA CYS A 5 -7.61 15.14 7.64
C CYS A 5 -7.35 16.24 6.60
N VAL A 6 -6.45 17.18 6.90
CA VAL A 6 -6.05 18.23 5.95
C VAL A 6 -5.17 17.69 4.81
N ASN A 7 -4.58 16.51 5.00
CA ASN A 7 -3.73 15.86 4.02
C ASN A 7 -4.56 14.95 3.11
N HIS A 8 -4.25 14.98 1.81
CA HIS A 8 -4.82 14.04 0.85
C HIS A 8 -4.38 12.59 1.20
N PRO A 9 -5.27 11.58 1.17
CA PRO A 9 -4.94 10.19 1.50
C PRO A 9 -3.77 9.63 0.69
N ASP A 10 -3.71 9.94 -0.61
CA ASP A 10 -2.61 9.50 -1.49
C ASP A 10 -1.25 10.11 -1.15
N ASN A 11 -1.16 10.99 -0.16
CA ASN A 11 0.13 11.35 0.42
C ASN A 11 0.73 10.17 1.20
N PHE A 12 -0.06 9.19 1.61
CA PHE A 12 0.40 8.03 2.36
C PHE A 12 0.36 6.76 1.51
N CYS A 13 1.21 5.79 1.84
CA CYS A 13 1.20 4.49 1.21
C CYS A 13 0.09 3.62 1.82
N TYR A 14 -0.75 3.01 0.98
CA TYR A 14 -1.76 2.05 1.44
C TYR A 14 -1.20 0.88 2.26
N ILE A 15 0.01 0.40 1.94
CA ILE A 15 0.56 -0.84 2.52
C ILE A 15 1.33 -0.57 3.83
N CYS A 16 2.20 0.44 3.87
CA CYS A 16 3.06 0.72 5.03
C CYS A 16 2.69 2.00 5.79
N GLY A 17 1.76 2.80 5.27
CA GLY A 17 1.33 4.05 5.89
C GLY A 17 2.33 5.21 5.85
N GLN A 18 3.51 5.01 5.28
CA GLN A 18 4.52 6.05 5.19
C GLN A 18 4.14 7.15 4.19
N LEU A 19 4.64 8.35 4.42
CA LEU A 19 4.53 9.47 3.50
C LEU A 19 5.21 9.14 2.16
N THR A 20 4.56 9.48 1.06
CA THR A 20 5.01 9.21 -0.30
C THR A 20 5.13 10.49 -1.12
N ILE A 21 6.30 10.63 -1.75
CA ILE A 21 6.55 11.66 -2.75
C ILE A 21 5.87 11.22 -4.06
N LYS A 22 5.31 12.16 -4.83
CA LYS A 22 4.56 11.87 -6.07
C LYS A 22 5.28 10.91 -7.03
N SER A 23 6.60 11.05 -7.21
CA SER A 23 7.41 10.20 -8.09
C SER A 23 7.52 8.74 -7.62
N GLN A 24 7.37 8.50 -6.31
CA GLN A 24 7.46 7.19 -5.68
C GLN A 24 6.10 6.51 -5.51
N ARG A 25 5.00 7.17 -5.90
CA ARG A 25 3.66 6.57 -5.85
C ARG A 25 3.49 5.56 -6.99
N ARG A 26 2.80 4.47 -6.69
CA ARG A 26 2.47 3.39 -7.60
C ARG A 26 1.02 2.97 -7.39
N ASN A 27 0.36 2.62 -8.48
CA ASN A 27 -1.00 2.09 -8.43
C ASN A 27 -1.01 0.69 -7.83
N LEU A 28 -2.07 0.36 -7.10
CA LEU A 28 -2.36 -1.01 -6.67
C LEU A 28 -2.85 -1.83 -7.88
N THR A 29 -1.93 -2.21 -8.75
CA THR A 29 -2.23 -3.03 -9.94
C THR A 29 -2.74 -4.44 -9.52
N PRO A 30 -3.40 -5.19 -10.41
CA PRO A 30 -3.84 -6.56 -10.10
C PRO A 30 -2.72 -7.46 -9.56
N LEU A 31 -1.51 -7.33 -10.11
CA LEU A 31 -0.32 -8.05 -9.61
C LEU A 31 -0.01 -7.69 -8.15
N VAL A 32 0.04 -6.39 -7.83
CA VAL A 32 0.33 -5.91 -6.46
C VAL A 32 -0.77 -6.35 -5.50
N LYS A 33 -2.04 -6.28 -5.90
CA LYS A 33 -3.17 -6.77 -5.09
C LYS A 33 -3.08 -8.27 -4.80
N ASN A 34 -2.68 -9.06 -5.80
CA ASN A 34 -2.48 -10.50 -5.62
C ASN A 34 -1.31 -10.81 -4.69
N CYS A 35 -0.16 -10.14 -4.87
CA CYS A 35 0.98 -10.27 -3.95
C CYS A 35 0.62 -9.83 -2.53
N TYR A 36 -0.22 -8.79 -2.37
CA TYR A 36 -0.70 -8.33 -1.07
C TYR A 36 -1.56 -9.39 -0.39
N PHE A 37 -2.53 -9.95 -1.13
CA PHE A 37 -3.39 -11.03 -0.63
C PHE A 37 -2.57 -12.24 -0.17
N ASN A 38 -1.62 -12.69 -0.99
CA ASN A 38 -0.78 -13.85 -0.66
C ASN A 38 0.13 -13.59 0.56
N TYR A 39 0.59 -12.35 0.76
CA TYR A 39 1.47 -12.01 1.88
C TYR A 39 0.70 -11.82 3.19
N PHE A 40 -0.37 -11.02 3.17
CA PHE A 40 -1.11 -10.63 4.38
C PHE A 40 -2.29 -11.54 4.70
N GLY A 41 -2.70 -12.40 3.77
CA GLY A 41 -3.83 -13.33 3.94
C GLY A 41 -5.21 -12.70 3.75
N PHE A 42 -5.29 -11.45 3.29
CA PHE A 42 -6.57 -10.79 3.00
C PHE A 42 -6.46 -9.77 1.87
N PRO A 43 -7.55 -9.50 1.13
CA PRO A 43 -7.50 -8.60 -0.02
C PRO A 43 -7.36 -7.14 0.41
N VAL A 44 -6.91 -6.29 -0.50
CA VAL A 44 -7.02 -4.83 -0.36
C VAL A 44 -8.49 -4.43 -0.19
N ARG A 45 -8.80 -3.63 0.84
CA ARG A 45 -10.16 -3.18 1.22
C ARG A 45 -10.27 -1.66 1.27
N ASN A 46 -11.50 -1.16 1.33
CA ASN A 46 -11.86 0.24 1.59
C ASN A 46 -11.38 1.26 0.54
N LEU A 47 -11.03 0.84 -0.68
CA LEU A 47 -10.64 1.75 -1.76
C LEU A 47 -11.79 2.68 -2.21
N ASP A 48 -13.04 2.35 -1.85
CA ASP A 48 -14.22 3.19 -2.05
C ASP A 48 -14.32 4.35 -1.05
N LYS A 49 -13.53 4.31 0.04
CA LYS A 49 -13.59 5.32 1.10
C LYS A 49 -12.63 6.48 0.80
N THR A 50 -13.12 7.69 1.03
CA THR A 50 -12.38 8.95 0.79
C THR A 50 -11.16 9.14 1.69
N TRP A 51 -11.02 8.39 2.77
CA TRP A 51 -9.87 8.46 3.68
C TRP A 51 -8.78 7.42 3.37
N THR A 52 -9.06 6.46 2.49
CA THR A 52 -8.15 5.37 2.17
C THR A 52 -7.20 5.78 1.04
N PRO A 53 -5.88 5.57 1.17
CA PRO A 53 -4.97 5.79 0.06
C PRO A 53 -5.29 4.85 -1.12
N SER A 54 -5.37 5.39 -2.33
CA SER A 54 -5.55 4.60 -3.55
C SER A 54 -4.22 4.11 -4.13
N VAL A 55 -3.11 4.61 -3.59
CA VAL A 55 -1.74 4.39 -4.05
C VAL A 55 -0.86 3.73 -2.98
N CYS A 56 0.26 3.15 -3.41
CA CYS A 56 1.31 2.64 -2.54
C CYS A 56 2.69 3.19 -2.95
N CYS A 57 3.70 3.07 -2.09
CA CYS A 57 5.05 3.49 -2.42
C CYS A 57 5.78 2.43 -3.26
N ALA A 58 6.71 2.87 -4.09
CA ALA A 58 7.51 2.00 -4.95
C ALA A 58 8.32 0.97 -4.18
N GLN A 59 8.76 1.31 -2.96
CA GLN A 59 9.45 0.37 -2.07
C GLN A 59 8.55 -0.81 -1.68
N CYS A 60 7.31 -0.55 -1.25
CA CYS A 60 6.36 -1.63 -0.95
C CYS A 60 6.09 -2.50 -2.18
N VAL A 61 5.91 -1.90 -3.36
CA VAL A 61 5.75 -2.67 -4.61
C VAL A 61 6.96 -3.56 -4.88
N SER A 62 8.18 -3.01 -4.76
CA SER A 62 9.41 -3.76 -4.99
C SER A 62 9.57 -4.90 -3.99
N LEU A 63 9.36 -4.66 -2.70
CA LEU A 63 9.53 -5.68 -1.66
C LEU A 63 8.46 -6.77 -1.76
N LEU A 64 7.20 -6.41 -1.98
CA LEU A 64 6.09 -7.36 -2.12
C LEU A 64 6.27 -8.27 -3.34
N THR A 65 6.69 -7.70 -4.47
CA THR A 65 6.92 -8.47 -5.71
C THR A 65 8.20 -9.31 -5.64
N SER A 66 9.26 -8.81 -4.99
CA SER A 66 10.46 -9.61 -4.69
C SER A 66 10.16 -10.76 -3.72
N TRP A 67 9.34 -10.53 -2.70
CA TRP A 67 8.89 -11.57 -1.78
C TRP A 67 8.09 -12.65 -2.51
N ALA A 68 7.17 -12.25 -3.39
CA ALA A 68 6.40 -13.22 -4.19
C ALA A 68 7.29 -14.07 -5.12
N LYS A 69 8.50 -13.59 -5.45
CA LYS A 69 9.52 -14.33 -6.21
C LYS A 69 10.50 -15.12 -5.31
N GLY A 70 10.32 -15.09 -3.99
CA GLY A 70 11.17 -15.76 -3.02
C GLY A 70 12.54 -15.11 -2.80
N SER A 71 12.76 -13.85 -3.20
CA SER A 71 14.10 -13.23 -3.18
C SER A 71 14.33 -12.24 -2.03
N ARG A 72 13.29 -11.65 -1.45
CA ARG A 72 13.41 -10.71 -0.32
C ARG A 72 12.25 -10.87 0.64
N HIS A 73 12.42 -10.42 1.88
CA HIS A 73 11.34 -10.38 2.87
C HIS A 73 10.78 -8.96 2.98
N MET A 74 9.51 -8.87 3.34
CA MET A 74 8.91 -7.61 3.77
C MET A 74 9.38 -7.25 5.19
N PRO A 75 9.54 -5.97 5.52
CA PRO A 75 10.06 -5.54 6.82
C PRO A 75 9.02 -5.59 7.95
N PHE A 76 7.79 -5.99 7.64
CA PHE A 76 6.67 -6.10 8.58
C PHE A 76 5.70 -7.20 8.13
N ALA A 77 4.92 -7.73 9.07
CA ALA A 77 3.91 -8.77 8.84
C ALA A 77 2.46 -8.23 8.81
N VAL A 78 2.23 -7.02 9.32
CA VAL A 78 0.90 -6.39 9.39
C VAL A 78 0.93 -5.09 8.58
N PRO A 79 0.01 -4.90 7.61
CA PRO A 79 -0.06 -3.66 6.86
C PRO A 79 -0.69 -2.55 7.71
N MET A 80 -0.57 -1.30 7.26
CA MET A 80 -1.26 -0.16 7.88
C MET A 80 -2.78 -0.31 7.79
#